data_AF-A0A0M1JI46-F1
#
_entry.id   AF-A0A0M1JI46-F1
#
_cell.length_a   1.000
_cell.length_b   1.000
_cell.length_c   1.000
_cell.angle_alpha   90.00
_cell.angle_beta   90.00
_cell.angle_gamma   90.00
#
_symmetry.space_group_name_H-M   'P 1'
#
loop_
_entity.id
_entity.type
_entity.pdbx_description
1 polymer ?
#
loop_
_entity_poly.entity_id
_entity_poly.type
_entity_poly.pdbx_seq_one_letter_code
_entity_poly.pdbx_strand_id
1 'polypeptide(L)' 'MLDEYDFSDGIRGRFYTSKKVPIFMQLDKDIVIFFKKQASEKKIAYQTLINNLLREYMQKS' A
#
# COMPACT_ATOMS: atom_id res chain seq x y z
N MET A 1 -26.20 26.37 -0.14
CA MET A 1 -25.20 25.41 -0.65
C MET A 1 -24.05 25.48 0.33
N LEU A 2 -23.74 24.38 1.02
CA LEU A 2 -22.65 24.30 1.99
C LEU A 2 -21.48 23.64 1.25
N ASP A 3 -20.50 24.46 0.88
CA ASP A 3 -19.44 24.16 -0.09
C ASP A 3 -18.20 23.47 0.48
N GLU A 4 -18.20 23.04 1.74
CA GLU A 4 -17.00 22.40 2.32
C GLU A 4 -17.39 21.15 3.12
N TYR A 5 -17.59 20.04 2.40
CA TYR A 5 -17.51 18.73 3.00
C TYR A 5 -16.05 18.28 2.92
N ASP A 6 -15.31 18.51 4.01
CA ASP A 6 -13.95 18.03 4.16
C ASP A 6 -13.97 16.50 4.38
N PHE A 7 -13.66 15.74 3.32
CA PHE A 7 -13.60 14.28 3.34
C PHE A 7 -12.27 13.74 3.91
N SER A 8 -11.45 14.58 4.55
CA SER A 8 -10.14 14.17 5.09
C SER A 8 -10.24 13.06 6.15
N ASP A 9 -11.38 12.96 6.87
CA ASP A 9 -11.65 11.91 7.86
C ASP A 9 -12.47 10.73 7.32
N GLY A 10 -12.54 10.57 6.00
CA GLY A 10 -13.28 9.49 5.33
C GLY A 10 -12.65 8.11 5.57
N ILE A 11 -13.00 7.46 6.68
CA ILE A 11 -12.61 6.08 6.95
C ILE A 11 -13.21 5.18 5.86
N ARG A 12 -12.35 4.47 5.11
CA ARG A 12 -12.78 3.51 4.09
C ARG A 12 -13.74 2.51 4.74
N GLY A 13 -15.01 2.52 4.30
CA GLY A 13 -16.07 1.69 4.87
C GLY A 13 -15.72 0.20 4.88
N ARG A 14 -16.33 -0.56 5.81
CA ARG A 14 -16.09 -2.00 6.07
C ARG A 14 -16.21 -2.92 4.83
N PHE A 15 -16.74 -2.41 3.73
CA PHE A 15 -16.96 -3.14 2.47
C PHE A 15 -15.98 -2.76 1.35
N TYR A 16 -14.94 -1.96 1.63
CA TYR A 16 -13.93 -1.66 0.62
C TYR A 16 -13.07 -2.90 0.34
N THR A 17 -13.39 -3.59 -0.74
CA THR A 17 -12.55 -4.67 -1.27
C THR A 17 -11.46 -4.05 -2.13
N SER A 18 -10.23 -4.08 -1.63
CA SER A 18 -9.11 -3.55 -2.40
C SER A 18 -8.83 -4.45 -3.60
N LYS A 19 -9.24 -4.00 -4.79
CA LYS A 19 -8.92 -4.66 -6.05
C LYS A 19 -7.43 -4.45 -6.34
N LYS A 20 -6.66 -5.53 -6.40
CA LYS A 20 -5.28 -5.48 -6.88
C LYS A 20 -5.30 -5.12 -8.36
N VAL A 21 -4.71 -3.98 -8.70
CA VAL A 21 -4.54 -3.56 -10.09
C VAL A 21 -3.10 -3.90 -10.51
N PRO A 22 -2.89 -4.64 -11.61
CA PRO A 22 -1.55 -4.88 -12.13
C PRO A 22 -1.04 -3.60 -12.78
N ILE A 23 -0.11 -2.92 -12.12
CA ILE A 23 0.55 -1.72 -12.65
C ILE A 23 2.05 -1.95 -12.79
N PHE A 24 2.67 -1.24 -13.74
CA PHE A 24 4.12 -1.15 -13.81
C PHE A 24 4.59 0.02 -12.93
N MET A 25 5.53 -0.24 -12.02
CA MET A 25 6.14 0.77 -11.14
C MET A 25 7.65 0.63 -11.22
N GLN A 26 8.34 1.75 -11.39
CA GLN A 26 9.81 1.78 -11.33
C GLN A 26 10.24 1.90 -9.88
N LEU A 27 11.13 1.00 -9.46
CA LEU A 27 11.75 0.98 -8.14
C LEU A 27 13.25 0.80 -8.33
N ASP A 28 14.03 1.42 -7.45
CA ASP A 28 15.48 1.26 -7.48
C ASP A 28 15.89 -0.19 -7.14
N LYS A 29 17.03 -0.60 -7.69
CA LYS A 29 17.52 -1.98 -7.60
C LYS A 29 17.79 -2.38 -6.15
N ASP A 30 18.36 -1.50 -5.36
CA ASP A 30 18.67 -1.71 -3.94
C ASP A 30 17.38 -1.89 -3.12
N ILE A 31 16.35 -1.08 -3.39
CA ILE A 31 15.02 -1.21 -2.78
C ILE A 31 14.43 -2.60 -3.06
N VAL A 32 14.49 -3.04 -4.32
CA VAL A 32 13.98 -4.38 -4.71
C VAL A 32 14.77 -5.49 -4.01
N ILE A 33 16.09 -5.36 -3.89
CA ILE A 33 16.94 -6.35 -3.18
C ILE A 33 16.57 -6.41 -1.70
N PHE A 34 16.42 -5.26 -1.05
CA PHE A 34 16.01 -5.16 0.34
C PHE A 34 14.69 -5.88 0.60
N PHE A 35 13.66 -5.58 -0.20
CA PHE A 35 12.35 -6.21 -0.04
C PHE A 35 12.35 -7.70 -0.36
N LYS A 36 13.16 -8.16 -1.33
CA LYS A 36 13.31 -9.60 -1.61
C LYS A 36 13.90 -10.36 -0.42
N LYS A 37 14.94 -9.81 0.23
CA LYS A 37 15.55 -10.41 1.43
C LYS A 37 14.53 -10.49 2.59
N GLN A 38 13.89 -9.37 2.90
CA GLN A 38 12.87 -9.28 3.95
C GLN A 38 11.67 -10.20 3.69
N ALA A 39 11.22 -10.30 2.44
CA ALA A 39 10.10 -11.15 2.07
C ALA A 39 10.44 -12.65 2.17
N SER A 40 11.70 -13.02 1.90
CA SER A 40 12.19 -14.38 2.09
C SER A 40 12.16 -14.80 3.56
N GLU A 41 12.61 -13.93 4.47
CA GLU A 41 12.56 -14.17 5.93
C GLU A 41 11.10 -14.35 6.41
N LYS A 42 10.18 -13.56 5.85
CA LYS A 42 8.74 -13.60 6.19
C LYS A 42 7.94 -14.67 5.41
N LYS A 43 8.56 -15.42 4.49
CA LYS A 43 7.92 -16.39 3.60
C LYS A 43 6.71 -15.83 2.84
N ILE A 44 6.79 -14.59 2.39
CA ILE A 44 5.76 -13.92 1.58
C ILE A 44 6.36 -13.40 0.26
N ALA A 45 5.52 -13.04 -0.70
CA ALA A 45 5.97 -12.38 -1.92
C ALA A 45 6.41 -10.93 -1.63
N TYR A 46 7.50 -10.48 -2.24
CA TYR A 46 8.02 -9.11 -2.04
C TYR A 46 7.01 -8.04 -2.50
N GLN A 47 6.21 -8.31 -3.53
CA GLN A 47 5.13 -7.41 -3.98
C GLN A 47 4.02 -7.29 -2.92
N THR A 48 3.75 -8.35 -2.17
CA THR A 48 2.78 -8.31 -1.05
C THR A 48 3.34 -7.48 0.10
N LEU A 49 4.63 -7.65 0.41
CA LEU A 49 5.31 -6.86 1.44
C LEU A 49 5.29 -5.36 1.11
N ILE A 50 5.63 -4.99 -0.13
CA ILE A 50 5.57 -3.60 -0.60
C ILE A 50 4.15 -3.05 -0.48
N ASN A 51 3.15 -3.79 -0.95
CA ASN A 51 1.74 -3.37 -0.84
C ASN A 51 1.29 -3.17 0.62
N ASN A 52 1.72 -4.03 1.55
CA ASN A 52 1.38 -3.88 2.96
C ASN A 52 2.03 -2.63 3.55
N LEU A 53 3.32 -2.39 3.26
CA LEU A 53 4.03 -1.20 3.72
C LEU A 53 3.37 0.09 3.21
N LEU A 54 2.98 0.12 1.93
CA LEU A 54 2.23 1.25 1.36
C LEU A 54 0.89 1.45 2.06
N ARG A 55 0.16 0.38 2.40
CA ARG A 55 -1.09 0.49 3.17
C ARG A 55 -0.88 1.02 4.58
N GLU A 56 0.16 0.56 5.27
CA GLU A 56 0.52 1.06 6.60
C GLU A 56 0.86 2.55 6.55
N TYR A 57 1.60 2.99 5.53
CA TYR A 57 1.89 4.41 5.31
C TYR A 57 0.61 5.23 5.11
N MET A 58 -0.35 4.74 4.30
CA MET A 58 -1.65 5.39 4.10
C MET A 58 -2.53 5.45 5.35
N GLN A 59 -2.31 4.61 6.36
CA GLN A 59 -3.07 4.60 7.62
C GLN A 59 -2.45 5.49 8.69
N LYS A 60 -1.14 5.78 8.58
CA LYS A 60 -0.41 6.64 9.50
C LYS A 60 -0.43 8.12 9.10
N SER A 61 -0.68 8.39 7.82
CA SER A 61 -0.88 9.73 7.28
C SER A 61 -2.34 10.14 7.38
#